data_AF-A0AAX6FQD4-F1
#
_entry.id   AF-A0AAX6FQD4-F1
#
_cell.length_a   1.000
_cell.length_b   1.000
_cell.length_c   1.000
_cell.angle_alpha   90.00
_cell.angle_beta   90.00
_cell.angle_gamma   90.00
#
_symmetry.space_group_name_H-M   'P 1'
#
loop_
_entity.id
_entity.type
_entity.pdbx_description
1 polymer ?
#
loop_
_entity_poly.entity_id
_entity_poly.type
_entity_poly.pdbx_seq_one_letter_code
_entity_poly.pdbx_strand_id
1 'polypeptide(L)' 'MLRACTLDFGGAWNDHLHLVEFSYNNSHHDSIKMAPFEALYGRKYRSPVCWTDVGER' A
#
# COMPACT_ATOMS: atom_id res chain seq x y z
N MET A 1 -1.48 -2.18 -9.31
CA MET A 1 -0.18 -2.54 -8.69
C MET A 1 0.33 -3.88 -9.16
N LEU A 2 -0.32 -5.01 -8.83
CA LEU A 2 0.20 -6.35 -9.17
C LEU A 2 0.62 -6.50 -10.64
N ARG A 3 -0.23 -6.11 -11.60
CA ARG A 3 0.09 -6.16 -13.03
C ARG A 3 1.31 -5.33 -13.41
N ALA A 4 1.46 -4.13 -12.82
CA ALA A 4 2.63 -3.29 -13.07
C ALA A 4 3.89 -3.95 -12.48
N CYS A 5 3.81 -4.47 -11.25
CA CYS A 5 4.93 -5.16 -10.61
C CYS A 5 5.38 -6.40 -11.39
N THR A 6 4.46 -7.18 -11.96
CA THR A 6 4.83 -8.32 -12.83
C THR A 6 5.54 -7.87 -14.10
N LEU A 7 5.19 -6.71 -14.66
CA LEU A 7 5.84 -6.15 -15.85
C LEU A 7 7.21 -5.55 -15.52
N ASP A 8 7.33 -4.81 -14.42
CA ASP A 8 8.54 -4.10 -14.03
C ASP A 8 9.62 -5.04 -13.48
N PHE A 9 9.23 -6.03 -12.69
CA PHE A 9 10.16 -6.97 -12.05
C PHE A 9 10.32 -8.30 -12.80
N GLY A 10 9.54 -8.52 -13.87
CA GLY A 10 9.62 -9.73 -14.68
C GLY A 10 9.51 -10.99 -13.84
N GLY A 11 10.44 -11.94 -14.00
CA GLY A 11 10.48 -13.20 -13.24
C GLY A 11 10.78 -13.08 -11.74
N ALA A 12 11.28 -11.92 -11.27
CA ALA A 12 11.57 -11.65 -9.85
C ALA A 12 10.39 -11.00 -9.11
N TRP A 13 9.23 -10.83 -9.76
CA TRP A 13 8.05 -10.19 -9.16
C TRP A 13 7.62 -10.81 -7.83
N ASN A 14 7.81 -12.12 -7.66
CA ASN A 14 7.47 -12.85 -6.45
C ASN A 14 8.30 -12.38 -5.24
N ASP A 15 9.57 -12.01 -5.45
CA ASP A 15 10.43 -11.50 -4.39
C ASP A 15 9.95 -10.15 -3.88
N HIS A 16 9.21 -9.40 -4.71
CA HIS A 16 8.62 -8.10 -4.37
C HIS A 16 7.14 -8.18 -3.94
N LEU A 17 6.56 -9.38 -3.85
CA LEU A 17 5.14 -9.55 -3.53
C LEU A 17 4.76 -8.90 -2.19
N HIS A 18 5.65 -9.00 -1.20
CA HIS A 18 5.47 -8.39 0.11
C HIS A 18 5.32 -6.86 0.04
N LEU A 19 6.03 -6.20 -0.88
CA LEU A 19 5.90 -4.76 -1.11
C LEU A 19 4.57 -4.41 -1.78
N VAL A 20 4.14 -5.24 -2.74
CA VAL A 20 2.86 -5.04 -3.43
C VAL A 20 1.69 -5.16 -2.46
N GLU A 21 1.69 -6.21 -1.65
CA GLU A 21 0.68 -6.45 -0.62
C GLU A 21 0.67 -5.31 0.40
N PHE A 22 1.86 -4.91 0.86
CA PHE A 22 2.01 -3.79 1.76
C PHE A 22 1.44 -2.49 1.18
N SER A 23 1.79 -2.14 -0.05
CA SER A 23 1.30 -0.93 -0.71
C SER A 23 -0.21 -1.00 -0.96
N TYR A 24 -0.75 -2.18 -1.31
CA TYR A 24 -2.18 -2.39 -1.52
C TYR A 24 -3.00 -2.20 -0.24
N ASN A 25 -2.54 -2.79 0.88
CA ASN A 25 -3.25 -2.75 2.16
C ASN A 25 -3.21 -1.37 2.84
N ASN A 26 -2.21 -0.55 2.51
CA ASN A 26 -2.01 0.79 3.08
C ASN A 26 -2.52 1.93 2.18
N SER A 27 -2.89 1.65 0.93
CA SER A 27 -3.44 2.66 0.03
C SER A 27 -4.92 2.90 0.30
N HIS A 28 -5.39 4.13 0.08
CA HIS A 28 -6.82 4.46 0.14
C HIS A 28 -7.60 3.72 -0.95
N HIS A 29 -8.70 3.07 -0.58
CA HIS A 29 -9.59 2.37 -1.50
C HIS A 29 -10.93 3.10 -1.58
N ASP A 30 -11.33 3.49 -2.79
CA ASP A 30 -12.55 4.28 -3.00
C ASP A 30 -13.86 3.55 -2.65
N SER A 31 -13.85 2.22 -2.66
CA SER A 31 -15.01 1.38 -2.31
C SER A 31 -15.32 1.40 -0.81
N ILE A 32 -14.28 1.42 0.02
CA ILE A 32 -14.39 1.43 1.49
C ILE A 32 -14.08 2.80 2.11
N LYS A 33 -13.69 3.79 1.27
CA LYS A 33 -13.36 5.17 1.67
C LYS A 33 -12.24 5.29 2.70
N MET A 34 -11.36 4.28 2.77
CA MET A 34 -10.20 4.22 3.67
C MET A 34 -9.22 3.16 3.18
N ALA A 35 -8.06 3.02 3.82
CA ALA A 35 -7.18 1.89 3.55
C ALA A 35 -7.68 0.60 4.22
N PRO A 36 -7.51 -0.59 3.61
CA PRO A 36 -7.83 -1.86 4.29
C PRO A 36 -7.17 -2.02 5.66
N PHE A 37 -5.94 -1.54 5.83
CA PHE A 37 -5.25 -1.51 7.13
C PHE A 37 -5.99 -0.64 8.16
N GLU A 38 -6.47 0.53 7.74
CA GLU A 38 -7.25 1.43 8.60
C GLU A 38 -8.57 0.78 9.01
N ALA A 39 -9.24 0.11 8.07
CA ALA A 39 -10.48 -0.61 8.35
C ALA A 39 -10.27 -1.76 9.35
N LEU A 40 -9.15 -2.48 9.25
CA LEU A 40 -8.87 -3.64 10.08
C LEU A 40 -8.40 -3.27 11.50
N TYR A 41 -7.57 -2.23 11.63
CA TYR A 41 -6.92 -1.88 12.89
C TYR A 41 -7.45 -0.59 13.52
N GLY A 42 -8.34 0.13 12.85
CA GLY A 42 -8.88 1.41 13.32
C GLY A 42 -7.84 2.53 13.43
N ARG A 43 -6.67 2.38 12.79
CA ARG A 43 -5.59 3.39 12.83
C ARG A 43 -4.91 3.52 11.47
N LYS A 44 -4.43 4.72 11.15
CA LYS A 44 -3.59 4.95 9.99
C LYS A 44 -2.26 4.23 10.14
N TYR A 45 -1.80 3.57 9.09
CA TYR A 45 -0.46 3.01 9.06
C TYR A 45 0.57 4.15 9.07
N ARG A 46 1.60 4.03 9.91
CA ARG A 46 2.73 4.97 9.96
C ARG A 46 3.98 4.24 9.49
N SER A 47 4.35 4.48 8.23
CA SER A 47 5.61 3.97 7.68
C SER A 47 6.79 4.73 8.29
N PRO A 48 7.87 4.06 8.70
CA PRO A 48 9.13 4.73 9.04
C PRO A 48 9.76 5.46 7.84
N VAL A 49 9.36 5.12 6.60
CA VAL A 49 10.04 5.53 5.36
C VAL A 49 9.40 6.77 4.71
N CYS A 50 8.19 7.17 5.09
CA CYS A 50 7.52 8.35 4.55
C CYS A 50 6.70 9.05 5.65
N TRP A 51 7.36 9.93 6.39
CA TRP A 51 6.70 10.93 7.23
C TRP A 51 7.09 12.31 6.72
N THR A 52 6.59 12.66 5.53
CA THR A 52 6.26 14.04 5.23
C THR A 52 4.75 14.12 5.35
N ASP A 53 4.27 14.93 6.30
CA ASP A 53 2.87 15.34 6.44
C ASP A 53 2.36 15.87 5.10
N VAL A 54 1.85 15.00 4.24
CA VAL A 54 1.06 15.42 3.08
C VAL A 54 -0.39 15.46 3.55
N GLY A 55 -0.71 16.55 4.24
CA GLY A 55 -2.04 17.14 4.26
C GLY A 55 -3.08 16.48 5.15
N GLU A 56 -3.11 16.87 6.43
CA GLU A 56 -4.38 17.27 7.02
C GLU A 56 -4.94 18.44 6.20
N ARG A 57 -6.05 18.20 5.50
CA ARG A 57 -7.02 19.24 5.14
C ARG A 57 -8.42 18.67 5.31
#